data_AF-A0A7K5U645-F1
#
_entry.id   AF-A0A7K5U645-F1
#
_cell.length_a   1.000
_cell.length_b   1.000
_cell.length_c   1.000
_cell.angle_alpha   90.00
_cell.angle_beta   90.00
_cell.angle_gamma   90.00
#
_symmetry.space_group_name_H-M   'P 1'
#
loop_
_entity.id
_entity.type
_entity.pdbx_description
1 polymer ?
#
loop_
_entity_poly.entity_id
_entity_poly.type
_entity_poly.pdbx_seq_one_letter_code
_entity_poly.pdbx_strand_id
1 'polypeptide(L)'
;INELIQKRQLLEAFASIKLLEDEIISERDAEKYKDNPQELVRKSRDVNLLYDSITNAIQSIVEGTLEASTVEHTMLTSVVALIALEEAAHPNTDKAVHPESDLLGRPRKWREMWREAINESAKKRVLKAPMAAKEEDSSWLNLHLSFLQKLLREDLLKIKLSVKKCYPEEYQVCDIYVEAFHKAIASHLQHLCQGLLDFNELCTLLGWVANTYHSELFLGHPDLKPEVKTENLSLLLTPADWDKLKNDYIASAKEKIRSYFGNILRLEVTEKWEKEVHSAVKENLYHTSLSFDIQTIIGEHMKLSGAISRSLETKMLEMCMTELLEFIPRFEKEFMAWSTAQDSPTFAPYVVAYINSFHDLMSGLETEFKVDTEELQKILAALTRNFTNIFLTKLRTKAQPFLKRILTKDWILDTGRPDSLASAVSQFSEHLQHMRKPTGQELLREVHRYVVKEYITQVIKHRWRMNRETRQEVSKKIDLEATIFHNTLIDQGSDSKWLVPAIHHIAKIIREKKKDKIKVYVKKLCQNYPDIR
;
A
#
# COMPACT_ATOMS: atom_id res chain seq x y z
N ILE A 1 13.49 -19.10 62.53
CA ILE A 1 13.91 -18.57 61.20
C ILE A 1 12.73 -18.56 60.21
N ASN A 2 12.10 -19.69 59.89
CA ASN A 2 10.98 -19.73 58.94
C ASN A 2 9.83 -18.76 59.26
N GLU A 3 9.45 -18.61 60.53
CA GLU A 3 8.41 -17.63 60.93
C GLU A 3 8.82 -16.17 60.66
N LEU A 4 10.11 -15.83 60.79
CA LEU A 4 10.61 -14.49 60.48
C LEU A 4 10.53 -14.22 58.98
N ILE A 5 10.86 -15.22 58.15
CA ILE A 5 10.72 -15.13 56.69
C ILE A 5 9.25 -14.95 56.30
N GLN A 6 8.34 -15.74 56.90
CA GLN A 6 6.89 -15.63 56.66
C GLN A 6 6.34 -14.26 57.06
N LYS A 7 6.84 -13.67 58.15
CA LYS A 7 6.49 -12.31 58.60
C LYS A 7 7.20 -11.19 57.83
N ARG A 8 7.98 -11.52 56.79
CA ARG A 8 8.81 -10.59 56.00
C ARG A 8 9.84 -9.79 56.83
N GLN A 9 10.26 -10.32 57.98
CA GLN A 9 11.35 -9.77 58.79
C GLN A 9 12.70 -10.27 58.24
N LEU A 10 13.02 -9.88 57.00
CA LEU A 10 14.10 -10.50 56.22
C LEU A 10 15.50 -10.27 56.80
N LEU A 11 15.75 -9.10 57.41
CA LEU A 11 17.05 -8.78 58.02
C LEU A 11 17.33 -9.66 59.25
N GLU A 12 16.34 -9.84 60.12
CA GLU A 12 16.43 -10.70 61.30
C GLU A 12 16.57 -12.18 60.90
N ALA A 13 15.84 -12.59 59.85
CA ALA A 13 15.96 -13.93 59.29
C ALA A 13 17.36 -14.19 58.75
N PHE A 14 17.94 -13.25 57.98
CA PHE A 14 19.28 -13.38 57.42
C PHE A 14 20.36 -13.44 58.49
N ALA A 15 20.31 -12.55 59.49
CA ALA A 15 21.27 -12.60 60.61
C ALA A 15 21.25 -13.96 61.32
N SER A 16 20.05 -14.54 61.51
CA SER A 16 19.89 -15.86 62.12
C SER A 16 20.42 -17.00 61.23
N ILE A 17 20.22 -16.92 59.92
CA ILE A 17 20.75 -17.91 58.95
C ILE A 17 22.26 -17.81 58.88
N LYS A 18 22.82 -16.59 58.90
CA LYS A 18 24.26 -16.38 58.82
C LYS A 18 24.98 -16.94 60.04
N LEU A 19 24.45 -16.72 61.23
CA LEU A 19 24.97 -17.35 62.46
C LEU A 19 24.96 -18.88 62.37
N LEU A 20 23.87 -19.47 61.85
CA LEU A 20 23.75 -20.91 61.65
C LEU A 20 24.77 -21.42 60.61
N GLU A 21 24.95 -20.69 59.51
CA GLU A 21 25.95 -21.00 58.49
C GLU A 21 27.38 -20.94 59.03
N ASP A 22 27.72 -19.88 59.77
CA ASP A 22 29.05 -19.70 60.37
C ASP A 22 29.34 -20.76 61.45
N GLU A 23 28.32 -21.18 62.22
CA GLU A 23 28.42 -22.30 63.15
C GLU A 23 28.75 -23.61 62.41
N ILE A 24 28.01 -23.92 61.34
CA ILE A 24 28.21 -25.14 60.56
C ILE A 24 29.59 -25.12 59.86
N ILE A 25 30.03 -23.97 59.35
CA ILE A 25 31.37 -23.79 58.77
C ILE A 25 32.45 -24.03 59.84
N SER A 26 32.29 -23.44 61.03
CA SER A 26 33.24 -23.62 62.13
C SER A 26 33.32 -25.07 62.60
N GLU A 27 32.17 -25.76 62.68
CA GLU A 27 32.10 -27.18 63.02
C GLU A 27 32.71 -28.08 61.93
N ARG A 28 32.54 -27.73 60.65
CA ARG A 28 33.18 -28.41 59.52
C ARG A 28 34.70 -28.24 59.59
N ASP A 29 35.19 -27.02 59.78
CA ASP A 29 36.60 -26.70 59.80
C ASP A 29 37.31 -27.29 61.03
N ALA A 30 36.57 -27.52 62.12
CA ALA A 30 37.01 -28.27 63.31
C ALA A 30 36.94 -29.82 63.15
N GLU A 31 36.68 -30.33 61.94
CA GLU A 31 36.53 -31.75 61.60
C GLU A 31 35.45 -32.51 62.42
N LYS A 32 34.46 -31.81 62.99
CA LYS A 32 33.42 -32.40 63.86
C LYS A 32 32.57 -33.48 63.16
N TYR A 33 32.49 -33.43 61.84
CA TYR A 33 31.67 -34.32 61.00
C TYR A 33 32.45 -35.44 60.30
N LYS A 34 33.71 -35.68 60.68
CA LYS A 34 34.58 -36.68 60.06
C LYS A 34 33.98 -38.09 60.09
N ASP A 35 33.25 -38.42 61.16
CA ASP A 35 32.59 -39.72 61.37
C ASP A 35 31.13 -39.76 60.86
N ASN A 36 30.54 -38.60 60.51
CA ASN A 36 29.15 -38.51 60.04
C ASN A 36 28.96 -37.46 58.92
N PRO A 37 29.50 -37.71 57.71
CA PRO A 37 29.41 -36.75 56.60
C PRO A 37 27.97 -36.49 56.13
N GLN A 38 27.03 -37.41 56.37
CA GLN A 38 25.62 -37.23 56.01
C GLN A 38 24.92 -36.13 56.83
N GLU A 39 25.36 -35.90 58.07
CA GLU A 39 24.78 -34.86 58.93
C GLU A 39 25.18 -33.45 58.47
N LEU A 40 26.44 -33.27 58.06
CA LEU A 40 26.90 -32.03 57.44
C LEU A 40 26.12 -31.70 56.17
N VAL A 41 25.86 -32.70 55.32
CA VAL A 41 25.06 -32.54 54.09
C VAL A 41 23.61 -32.14 54.43
N ARG A 42 23.00 -32.74 55.46
CA ARG A 42 21.64 -32.37 55.90
C ARG A 42 21.60 -30.93 56.41
N LYS A 43 22.52 -30.54 57.29
CA LYS A 43 22.59 -29.17 57.82
C LYS A 43 22.88 -28.13 56.73
N SER A 44 23.80 -28.43 55.80
CA SER A 44 24.07 -27.58 54.63
C SER A 44 22.81 -27.42 53.75
N ARG A 45 22.06 -28.51 53.52
CA ARG A 45 20.79 -28.46 52.79
C ARG A 45 19.74 -27.62 53.51
N ASP A 46 19.61 -27.74 54.83
CA ASP A 46 18.65 -26.94 55.60
C ASP A 46 18.97 -25.45 55.52
N VAL A 47 20.25 -25.07 55.60
CA VAL A 47 20.71 -23.68 55.38
C VAL A 47 20.40 -23.21 53.96
N ASN A 48 20.65 -24.04 52.94
CA ASN A 48 20.32 -23.72 51.55
C ASN A 48 18.81 -23.45 51.38
N LEU A 49 17.94 -24.29 51.97
CA LEU A 49 16.48 -24.09 51.91
C LEU A 49 16.03 -22.78 52.57
N LEU A 50 16.70 -22.37 53.65
CA LEU A 50 16.42 -21.08 54.30
C LEU A 50 16.85 -19.90 53.42
N TYR A 51 18.01 -19.99 52.77
CA TYR A 51 18.45 -19.00 51.79
C TYR A 51 17.52 -18.94 50.57
N ASP A 52 17.08 -20.08 50.04
CA ASP A 52 16.11 -20.15 48.95
C ASP A 52 14.78 -19.51 49.35
N SER A 53 14.35 -19.69 50.60
CA SER A 53 13.15 -19.05 51.15
C SER A 53 13.27 -17.52 51.20
N ILE A 54 14.46 -16.99 51.53
CA ILE A 54 14.74 -15.55 51.44
C ILE A 54 14.75 -15.09 49.97
N THR A 55 15.41 -15.83 49.07
CA THR A 55 15.43 -15.51 47.64
C THR A 55 14.00 -15.39 47.08
N ASN A 56 13.13 -16.35 47.41
CA ASN A 56 11.72 -16.33 47.01
C ASN A 56 10.97 -15.13 47.61
N ALA A 57 11.27 -14.75 48.86
CA ALA A 57 10.68 -13.57 49.48
C ALA A 57 11.12 -12.25 48.80
N ILE A 58 12.41 -12.12 48.47
CA ILE A 58 12.94 -10.98 47.68
C ILE A 58 12.20 -10.90 46.34
N GLN A 59 12.15 -12.00 45.60
CA GLN A 59 11.47 -12.05 44.30
C GLN A 59 9.99 -11.65 44.43
N SER A 60 9.27 -12.19 45.42
CA SER A 60 7.86 -11.87 45.66
C SER A 60 7.63 -10.39 45.97
N ILE A 61 8.49 -9.77 46.78
CA ILE A 61 8.39 -8.34 47.12
C ILE A 61 8.65 -7.47 45.88
N VAL A 62 9.71 -7.78 45.13
CA VAL A 62 10.10 -7.01 43.94
C VAL A 62 9.04 -7.13 42.85
N GLU A 63 8.56 -8.35 42.57
CA GLU A 63 7.52 -8.58 41.56
C GLU A 63 6.19 -7.89 41.90
N GLY A 64 5.80 -7.92 43.19
CA GLY A 64 4.57 -7.29 43.68
C GLY A 64 4.61 -5.75 43.76
N THR A 65 5.79 -5.14 43.58
CA THR A 65 6.00 -3.69 43.74
C THR A 65 5.08 -2.85 42.85
N LEU A 66 4.90 -3.28 41.59
CA LEU A 66 4.08 -2.55 40.62
C LEU A 66 2.58 -2.89 40.74
N GLU A 67 2.24 -4.04 41.29
CA GLU A 67 0.85 -4.48 41.46
C GLU A 67 0.13 -3.80 42.62
N ALA A 68 0.84 -3.52 43.71
CA ALA A 68 0.28 -2.84 44.87
C ALA A 68 -0.18 -1.41 44.53
N SER A 69 -1.25 -0.91 45.15
CA SER A 69 -1.70 0.48 44.94
C SER A 69 -0.71 1.50 45.53
N THR A 70 0.00 1.12 46.58
CA THR A 70 0.99 1.94 47.28
C THR A 70 2.32 1.20 47.37
N VAL A 71 3.44 1.95 47.34
CA VAL A 71 4.77 1.35 47.44
C VAL A 71 5.09 1.06 48.89
N GLU A 72 5.36 -0.20 49.21
CA GLU A 72 5.80 -0.64 50.55
C GLU A 72 7.27 -0.25 50.78
N HIS A 73 7.51 1.04 51.10
CA HIS A 73 8.84 1.62 51.23
C HIS A 73 9.76 0.81 52.17
N THR A 74 9.23 0.42 53.34
CA THR A 74 9.99 -0.33 54.36
C THR A 74 10.44 -1.71 53.87
N MET A 75 9.64 -2.38 53.04
CA MET A 75 9.96 -3.70 52.50
C MET A 75 11.06 -3.60 51.45
N LEU A 76 11.00 -2.59 50.56
CA LEU A 76 12.02 -2.38 49.54
C LEU A 76 13.36 -1.96 50.16
N THR A 77 13.36 -1.06 51.14
CA THR A 77 14.60 -0.68 51.86
C THR A 77 15.19 -1.86 52.62
N SER A 78 14.35 -2.76 53.15
CA SER A 78 14.81 -3.99 53.82
C SER A 78 15.47 -4.95 52.83
N VAL A 79 14.92 -5.09 51.61
CA VAL A 79 15.54 -5.88 50.54
C VAL A 79 16.90 -5.30 50.12
N VAL A 80 17.02 -3.98 49.99
CA VAL A 80 18.30 -3.34 49.67
C VAL A 80 19.34 -3.58 50.76
N ALA A 81 18.96 -3.35 52.02
CA ALA A 81 19.86 -3.57 53.15
C ALA A 81 20.31 -5.03 53.25
N LEU A 82 19.39 -5.97 52.97
CA LEU A 82 19.68 -7.40 52.93
C LEU A 82 20.71 -7.76 51.85
N ILE A 83 20.56 -7.22 50.63
CA ILE A 83 21.52 -7.44 49.53
C ILE A 83 22.89 -6.88 49.91
N ALA A 84 22.94 -5.67 50.48
CA ALA A 84 24.20 -5.05 50.92
C ALA A 84 24.90 -5.88 52.01
N LEU A 85 24.15 -6.46 52.94
CA LEU A 85 24.69 -7.35 53.98
C LEU A 85 25.24 -8.66 53.40
N GLU A 86 24.59 -9.23 52.39
CA GLU A 86 25.10 -10.41 51.68
C GLU A 86 26.42 -10.10 50.95
N GLU A 87 26.45 -9.01 50.20
CA GLU A 87 27.64 -8.57 49.45
C GLU A 87 28.83 -8.27 50.39
N ALA A 88 28.55 -7.64 51.55
CA ALA A 88 29.56 -7.41 52.58
C ALA A 88 30.05 -8.71 53.25
N ALA A 89 29.19 -9.71 53.40
CA ALA A 89 29.53 -11.00 53.98
C ALA A 89 30.39 -11.89 53.05
N HIS A 90 30.40 -11.61 51.74
CA HIS A 90 31.10 -12.42 50.73
C HIS A 90 31.91 -11.57 49.71
N PRO A 91 32.97 -10.85 50.15
CA PRO A 91 33.71 -9.91 49.29
C PRO A 91 34.65 -10.55 48.25
N ASN A 92 34.95 -11.85 48.34
CA ASN A 92 35.92 -12.55 47.45
C ASN A 92 35.24 -13.68 46.68
N THR A 93 34.81 -13.41 45.44
CA THR A 93 34.19 -14.38 44.52
C THR A 93 35.19 -15.20 43.68
N ASP A 94 36.49 -14.85 43.68
CA ASP A 94 37.48 -15.38 42.73
C ASP A 94 38.22 -16.66 43.14
N LYS A 95 38.01 -17.21 44.34
CA LYS A 95 38.64 -18.49 44.75
C LYS A 95 37.65 -19.65 44.70
N ALA A 96 37.18 -19.99 43.49
CA ALA A 96 36.43 -21.21 43.26
C ALA A 96 37.39 -22.40 43.11
N VAL A 97 37.54 -23.19 44.18
CA VAL A 97 38.15 -24.52 44.12
C VAL A 97 37.03 -25.53 44.39
N HIS A 98 36.51 -26.10 43.31
CA HIS A 98 35.52 -27.20 43.18
C HIS A 98 34.06 -26.85 42.81
N PRO A 99 33.45 -27.63 41.87
CA PRO A 99 32.11 -27.42 41.36
C PRO A 99 31.02 -28.14 42.19
N GLU A 100 29.86 -27.49 42.23
CA GLU A 100 28.49 -28.05 42.28
C GLU A 100 27.91 -28.74 43.53
N SER A 101 28.65 -29.02 44.62
CA SER A 101 28.00 -29.72 45.75
C SER A 101 27.95 -29.00 47.11
N ASP A 102 28.70 -27.93 47.36
CA ASP A 102 28.62 -27.22 48.64
C ASP A 102 28.50 -25.71 48.45
N LEU A 103 27.27 -25.23 48.59
CA LEU A 103 26.87 -23.82 48.54
C LEU A 103 27.10 -23.10 49.89
N LEU A 104 27.51 -23.84 50.93
CA LEU A 104 27.76 -23.30 52.25
C LEU A 104 28.87 -22.25 52.22
N GLY A 105 28.58 -21.04 52.69
CA GLY A 105 29.52 -19.91 52.70
C GLY A 105 29.70 -19.21 51.35
N ARG A 106 28.85 -19.48 50.35
CA ARG A 106 28.88 -18.81 49.03
C ARG A 106 27.76 -17.76 48.91
N PRO A 107 28.00 -16.65 48.19
CA PRO A 107 26.95 -15.68 47.91
C PRO A 107 25.88 -16.29 47.00
N ARG A 108 24.61 -16.00 47.30
CA ARG A 108 23.42 -16.29 46.47
C ARG A 108 23.25 -15.27 45.35
N LYS A 109 24.03 -14.19 45.37
CA LYS A 109 24.01 -13.12 44.37
C LYS A 109 22.64 -12.46 44.28
N TRP A 110 22.07 -12.06 45.41
CA TRP A 110 20.71 -11.50 45.43
C TRP A 110 20.56 -10.22 44.61
N ARG A 111 21.66 -9.50 44.28
CA ARG A 111 21.62 -8.40 43.31
C ARG A 111 21.26 -8.87 41.89
N GLU A 112 21.75 -10.02 41.45
CA GLU A 112 21.38 -10.61 40.14
C GLU A 112 19.92 -11.06 40.18
N MET A 113 19.51 -11.79 41.23
CA MET A 113 18.12 -12.23 41.43
C MET A 113 17.12 -11.07 41.50
N TRP A 114 17.51 -9.96 42.12
CA TRP A 114 16.71 -8.73 42.14
C TRP A 114 16.48 -8.17 40.73
N ARG A 115 17.51 -8.15 39.87
CA ARG A 115 17.37 -7.72 38.47
C ARG A 115 16.45 -8.67 37.68
N GLU A 116 16.57 -9.97 37.91
CA GLU A 116 15.70 -10.97 37.29
C GLU A 116 14.24 -10.80 37.74
N ALA A 117 13.99 -10.58 39.03
CA ALA A 117 12.65 -10.31 39.54
C ALA A 117 12.04 -9.02 38.94
N ILE A 118 12.84 -7.99 38.67
CA ILE A 118 12.38 -6.81 37.92
C ILE A 118 11.97 -7.18 36.48
N ASN A 119 12.78 -8.00 35.79
CA ASN A 119 12.45 -8.47 34.44
C ASN A 119 11.14 -9.26 34.42
N GLU A 120 10.94 -10.16 35.38
CA GLU A 120 9.69 -10.93 35.51
C GLU A 120 8.50 -10.04 35.88
N SER A 121 8.69 -9.05 36.76
CA SER A 121 7.67 -8.04 37.06
C SER A 121 7.25 -7.30 35.79
N ALA A 122 8.21 -6.80 35.01
CA ALA A 122 7.94 -6.09 33.75
C ALA A 122 7.19 -6.98 32.74
N LYS A 123 7.61 -8.25 32.56
CA LYS A 123 6.92 -9.22 31.70
C LYS A 123 5.46 -9.45 32.14
N LYS A 124 5.22 -9.69 33.43
CA LYS A 124 3.87 -9.86 33.98
C LYS A 124 2.98 -8.65 33.74
N ARG A 125 3.53 -7.44 33.87
CA ARG A 125 2.79 -6.19 33.61
C ARG A 125 2.43 -6.04 32.13
N VAL A 126 3.35 -6.35 31.20
CA VAL A 126 3.07 -6.33 29.76
C VAL A 126 1.97 -7.34 29.40
N LEU A 127 2.06 -8.57 29.92
CA LEU A 127 1.08 -9.63 29.66
C LEU A 127 -0.30 -9.39 30.31
N LYS A 128 -0.38 -8.51 31.31
CA LYS A 128 -1.65 -8.11 31.95
C LYS A 128 -2.49 -7.20 31.07
N ALA A 129 -1.91 -6.59 30.04
CA ALA A 129 -2.65 -5.76 29.10
C ALA A 129 -3.74 -6.62 28.40
N PRO A 130 -5.04 -6.24 28.49
CA PRO A 130 -6.11 -7.00 27.87
C PRO A 130 -5.84 -7.20 26.38
N MET A 131 -6.02 -8.43 25.93
CA MET A 131 -6.07 -8.79 24.51
C MET A 131 -7.46 -9.31 24.24
N ALA A 132 -8.31 -8.49 23.61
CA ALA A 132 -9.59 -8.98 23.10
C ALA A 132 -9.34 -10.02 22.01
N ALA A 133 -10.23 -11.00 21.87
CA ALA A 133 -10.14 -11.96 20.78
C ALA A 133 -10.30 -11.24 19.43
N LYS A 134 -9.53 -11.64 18.42
CA LYS A 134 -9.59 -11.07 17.05
C LYS A 134 -11.01 -11.05 16.48
N GLU A 135 -11.85 -11.99 16.91
CA GLU A 135 -13.23 -12.19 16.45
C GLU A 135 -14.24 -11.21 17.06
N GLU A 136 -13.90 -10.58 18.19
CA GLU A 136 -14.82 -9.72 18.95
C GLU A 136 -14.65 -8.23 18.61
N ASP A 137 -13.44 -7.79 18.24
CA ASP A 137 -13.17 -6.39 17.91
C ASP A 137 -12.10 -6.22 16.81
N SER A 138 -12.51 -5.65 15.67
CA SER A 138 -11.64 -5.26 14.55
C SER A 138 -10.49 -4.30 14.93
N SER A 139 -10.59 -3.65 16.10
CA SER A 139 -9.60 -2.71 16.63
C SER A 139 -8.87 -3.23 17.87
N TRP A 140 -8.91 -4.54 18.15
CA TRP A 140 -8.30 -5.13 19.36
C TRP A 140 -6.83 -4.72 19.54
N LEU A 141 -6.03 -4.67 18.46
CA LEU A 141 -4.61 -4.35 18.55
C LEU A 141 -4.38 -2.89 18.95
N ASN A 142 -5.19 -1.97 18.43
CA ASN A 142 -5.12 -0.56 18.79
C ASN A 142 -5.49 -0.36 20.28
N LEU A 143 -6.56 -1.02 20.74
CA LEU A 143 -6.98 -1.00 22.14
C LEU A 143 -5.91 -1.61 23.05
N HIS A 144 -5.34 -2.74 22.65
CA HIS A 144 -4.28 -3.42 23.38
C HIS A 144 -3.04 -2.53 23.54
N LEU A 145 -2.54 -1.95 22.45
CA LEU A 145 -1.36 -1.07 22.47
C LEU A 145 -1.62 0.22 23.26
N SER A 146 -2.83 0.77 23.18
CA SER A 146 -3.23 1.95 23.96
C SER A 146 -3.28 1.66 25.46
N PHE A 147 -3.83 0.49 25.84
CA PHE A 147 -3.84 0.05 27.22
C PHE A 147 -2.42 -0.20 27.74
N LEU A 148 -1.60 -0.92 26.97
CA LEU A 148 -0.21 -1.19 27.28
C LEU A 148 0.56 0.12 27.51
N GLN A 149 0.41 1.08 26.60
CA GLN A 149 1.01 2.42 26.72
C GLN A 149 0.59 3.12 28.02
N LYS A 150 -0.71 3.12 28.35
CA LYS A 150 -1.21 3.77 29.57
C LYS A 150 -0.69 3.09 30.83
N LEU A 151 -0.82 1.77 30.90
CA LEU A 151 -0.39 0.96 32.05
C LEU A 151 1.10 1.17 32.34
N LEU A 152 1.92 1.05 31.32
CA LEU A 152 3.37 1.14 31.48
C LEU A 152 3.83 2.56 31.79
N ARG A 153 3.15 3.59 31.27
CA ARG A 153 3.45 4.98 31.64
C ARG A 153 3.13 5.24 33.12
N GLU A 154 1.99 4.74 33.61
CA GLU A 154 1.63 4.83 35.04
C GLU A 154 2.65 4.10 35.93
N ASP A 155 3.13 2.93 35.51
CA ASP A 155 4.17 2.18 36.23
C ASP A 155 5.51 2.93 36.25
N LEU A 156 5.95 3.46 35.11
CA LEU A 156 7.19 4.24 35.04
C LEU A 156 7.12 5.52 35.90
N LEU A 157 5.96 6.19 35.93
CA LEU A 157 5.72 7.32 36.84
C LEU A 157 5.81 6.89 38.31
N LYS A 158 5.19 5.77 38.66
CA LYS A 158 5.26 5.22 40.02
C LYS A 158 6.70 4.84 40.41
N ILE A 159 7.46 4.29 39.47
CA ILE A 159 8.88 3.95 39.69
C ILE A 159 9.69 5.21 39.99
N LYS A 160 9.55 6.24 39.14
CA LYS A 160 10.23 7.52 39.29
C LYS A 160 9.88 8.23 40.61
N LEU A 161 8.59 8.32 40.94
CA LEU A 161 8.12 9.14 42.07
C LEU A 161 8.29 8.48 43.44
N SER A 162 8.22 7.14 43.48
CA SER A 162 8.13 6.40 44.74
C SER A 162 9.21 5.31 44.86
N VAL A 163 9.35 4.43 43.87
CA VAL A 163 10.29 3.28 43.97
C VAL A 163 11.74 3.75 44.01
N LYS A 164 12.13 4.73 43.19
CA LYS A 164 13.48 5.30 43.15
C LYS A 164 13.99 5.70 44.54
N LYS A 165 13.11 6.25 45.39
CA LYS A 165 13.46 6.73 46.74
C LYS A 165 13.86 5.61 47.71
N CYS A 166 13.53 4.35 47.41
CA CYS A 166 13.86 3.20 48.25
C CYS A 166 15.26 2.64 47.97
N TYR A 167 15.93 3.08 46.90
CA TYR A 167 17.17 2.49 46.42
C TYR A 167 18.30 3.53 46.35
N PRO A 168 19.55 3.14 46.65
CA PRO A 168 20.73 3.96 46.39
C PRO A 168 20.90 4.23 44.88
N GLU A 169 21.53 5.35 44.54
CA GLU A 169 21.78 5.75 43.13
C GLU A 169 22.63 4.72 42.36
N GLU A 170 23.47 3.96 43.04
CA GLU A 170 24.28 2.86 42.48
C GLU A 170 23.44 1.76 41.81
N TYR A 171 22.18 1.60 42.21
CA TYR A 171 21.28 0.60 41.64
C TYR A 171 20.71 1.02 40.28
N GLN A 172 20.72 2.32 39.96
CA GLN A 172 20.15 2.85 38.70
C GLN A 172 18.75 2.29 38.40
N VAL A 173 17.88 2.25 39.41
CA VAL A 173 16.62 1.49 39.38
C VAL A 173 15.71 1.90 38.22
N CYS A 174 15.63 3.20 37.93
CA CYS A 174 14.84 3.69 36.81
C CYS A 174 15.34 3.10 35.47
N ASP A 175 16.65 3.12 35.23
CA ASP A 175 17.25 2.59 34.00
C ASP A 175 17.01 1.08 33.87
N ILE A 176 17.16 0.32 34.97
CA ILE A 176 16.92 -1.14 34.98
C ILE A 176 15.45 -1.47 34.71
N TYR A 177 14.50 -0.75 35.30
CA TYR A 177 13.07 -0.97 35.00
C TYR A 177 12.73 -0.60 33.55
N VAL A 178 13.29 0.50 33.03
CA VAL A 178 13.06 0.92 31.64
C VAL A 178 13.61 -0.12 30.67
N GLU A 179 14.81 -0.66 30.92
CA GLU A 179 15.39 -1.75 30.14
C GLU A 179 14.55 -3.03 30.23
N ALA A 180 14.06 -3.39 31.43
CA ALA A 180 13.20 -4.54 31.65
C ALA A 180 11.87 -4.42 30.88
N PHE A 181 11.22 -3.25 30.94
CA PHE A 181 10.01 -2.99 30.14
C PHE A 181 10.30 -3.00 28.65
N HIS A 182 11.41 -2.40 28.20
CA HIS A 182 11.81 -2.43 26.81
C HIS A 182 11.96 -3.88 26.29
N LYS A 183 12.67 -4.74 27.02
CA LYS A 183 12.82 -6.17 26.70
C LYS A 183 11.49 -6.92 26.69
N ALA A 184 10.63 -6.64 27.67
CA ALA A 184 9.32 -7.28 27.77
C ALA A 184 8.40 -6.88 26.60
N ILE A 185 8.36 -5.61 26.23
CA ILE A 185 7.59 -5.12 25.07
C ILE A 185 8.19 -5.70 23.77
N ALA A 186 9.51 -5.69 23.61
CA ALA A 186 10.16 -6.25 22.42
C ALA A 186 9.76 -7.72 22.21
N SER A 187 9.87 -8.54 23.25
CA SER A 187 9.46 -9.96 23.23
C SER A 187 7.98 -10.13 22.92
N HIS A 188 7.12 -9.31 23.54
CA HIS A 188 5.68 -9.35 23.30
C HIS A 188 5.31 -8.99 21.86
N LEU A 189 5.90 -7.92 21.31
CA LEU A 189 5.67 -7.53 19.93
C LEU A 189 6.21 -8.58 18.95
N GLN A 190 7.36 -9.18 19.22
CA GLN A 190 7.87 -10.29 18.42
C GLN A 190 6.90 -11.47 18.38
N HIS A 191 6.27 -11.80 19.51
CA HIS A 191 5.23 -12.82 19.55
C HIS A 191 3.99 -12.43 18.71
N LEU A 192 3.54 -11.17 18.79
CA LEU A 192 2.44 -10.68 17.95
C LEU A 192 2.77 -10.75 16.44
N CYS A 193 4.04 -10.51 16.07
CA CYS A 193 4.53 -10.57 14.68
C CYS A 193 4.67 -12.01 14.14
N GLN A 194 4.52 -13.04 14.98
CA GLN A 194 4.47 -14.44 14.53
C GLN A 194 3.09 -14.81 14.00
N GLY A 195 2.04 -14.09 14.41
CA GLY A 195 0.68 -14.28 13.93
C GLY A 195 0.45 -13.68 12.54
N LEU A 196 -0.63 -14.10 11.88
CA LEU A 196 -1.11 -13.44 10.66
C LEU A 196 -1.81 -12.13 11.04
N LEU A 197 -1.15 -11.02 10.72
CA LEU A 197 -1.71 -9.68 10.90
C LEU A 197 -2.41 -9.20 9.63
N ASP A 198 -3.61 -8.63 9.77
CA ASP A 198 -4.29 -7.98 8.66
C ASP A 198 -3.68 -6.60 8.34
N PHE A 199 -4.13 -5.97 7.25
CA PHE A 199 -3.63 -4.67 6.83
C PHE A 199 -3.78 -3.57 7.89
N ASN A 200 -4.91 -3.51 8.61
CA ASN A 200 -5.17 -2.48 9.60
C ASN A 200 -4.36 -2.72 10.88
N GLU A 201 -4.19 -3.99 11.27
CA GLU A 201 -3.30 -4.42 12.34
C GLU A 201 -1.84 -4.07 12.02
N LEU A 202 -1.39 -4.32 10.78
CA LEU A 202 -0.05 -3.93 10.30
C LEU A 202 0.16 -2.41 10.34
N CYS A 203 -0.81 -1.62 9.87
CA CYS A 203 -0.79 -0.15 10.00
C CYS A 203 -0.62 0.27 11.46
N THR A 204 -1.42 -0.31 12.35
CA THR A 204 -1.46 0.04 13.77
C THR A 204 -0.12 -0.28 14.44
N LEU A 205 0.42 -1.48 14.22
CA LEU A 205 1.67 -1.92 14.81
C LEU A 205 2.86 -1.10 14.30
N LEU A 206 2.99 -0.96 12.97
CA LEU A 206 4.07 -0.18 12.37
C LEU A 206 4.01 1.29 12.82
N GLY A 207 2.82 1.88 12.84
CA GLY A 207 2.61 3.25 13.30
C GLY A 207 2.95 3.43 14.77
N TRP A 208 2.58 2.47 15.62
CA TRP A 208 2.89 2.53 17.05
C TRP A 208 4.39 2.42 17.33
N VAL A 209 5.08 1.50 16.66
CA VAL A 209 6.54 1.31 16.82
C VAL A 209 7.30 2.53 16.27
N ALA A 210 6.94 3.04 15.09
CA ALA A 210 7.63 4.16 14.46
C ALA A 210 7.38 5.49 15.18
N ASN A 211 6.13 5.75 15.56
CA ASN A 211 5.69 7.10 15.92
C ASN A 211 5.21 7.25 17.36
N THR A 212 4.76 6.18 18.02
CA THR A 212 4.19 6.28 19.38
C THR A 212 5.23 5.95 20.44
N TYR A 213 6.01 4.87 20.24
CA TYR A 213 6.84 4.28 21.29
C TYR A 213 7.83 5.27 21.93
N HIS A 214 8.59 6.02 21.11
CA HIS A 214 9.57 7.02 21.57
C HIS A 214 8.99 8.45 21.69
N SER A 215 7.72 8.65 21.37
CA SER A 215 7.11 9.98 21.39
C SER A 215 6.78 10.48 22.79
N GLU A 216 6.40 11.76 22.88
CA GLU A 216 5.86 12.37 24.11
C GLU A 216 4.58 11.70 24.60
N LEU A 217 3.89 10.91 23.77
CA LEU A 217 2.72 10.14 24.19
C LEU A 217 3.11 8.96 25.10
N PHE A 218 4.35 8.45 25.01
CA PHE A 218 4.82 7.30 25.78
C PHE A 218 6.19 7.52 26.43
N LEU A 219 7.29 6.95 25.92
CA LEU A 219 8.58 7.00 26.61
C LEU A 219 9.20 8.41 26.63
N GLY A 220 8.85 9.27 25.66
CA GLY A 220 9.32 10.65 25.59
C GLY A 220 8.54 11.63 26.47
N HIS A 221 7.54 11.17 27.24
CA HIS A 221 6.64 12.03 28.01
C HIS A 221 7.42 12.95 28.98
N PRO A 222 7.09 14.25 29.09
CA PRO A 222 7.83 15.19 29.94
C PRO A 222 7.95 14.76 31.41
N ASP A 223 6.87 14.22 31.98
CA ASP A 223 6.86 13.67 33.34
C ASP A 223 7.85 12.51 33.53
N LEU A 224 8.29 11.90 32.43
CA LEU A 224 9.37 10.92 32.27
C LEU A 224 10.72 11.41 32.80
N LYS A 225 11.03 12.66 32.48
CA LYS A 225 12.38 13.23 32.49
C LYS A 225 12.71 13.91 33.83
N PRO A 226 13.97 13.89 34.31
CA PRO A 226 15.17 13.36 33.65
C PRO A 226 15.51 11.88 33.94
N GLU A 227 14.74 11.19 34.80
CA GLU A 227 15.12 9.87 35.32
C GLU A 227 14.97 8.71 34.33
N VAL A 228 14.03 8.81 33.38
CA VAL A 228 13.87 7.80 32.32
C VAL A 228 14.69 8.22 31.11
N LYS A 229 15.80 7.51 30.86
CA LYS A 229 16.69 7.74 29.71
C LYS A 229 16.46 6.68 28.65
N THR A 230 16.10 7.10 27.44
CA THR A 230 15.85 6.21 26.30
C THR A 230 17.04 6.08 25.35
N GLU A 231 18.07 6.90 25.53
CA GLU A 231 19.22 7.05 24.61
C GLU A 231 20.06 5.77 24.48
N ASN A 232 20.07 4.94 25.53
CA ASN A 232 20.86 3.70 25.60
C ASN A 232 20.03 2.44 25.26
N LEU A 233 18.74 2.59 24.94
CA LEU A 233 17.91 1.45 24.61
C LEU A 233 18.25 0.89 23.23
N SER A 234 18.22 -0.43 23.11
CA SER A 234 18.29 -1.10 21.82
C SER A 234 17.08 -0.76 20.94
N LEU A 235 17.15 -1.12 19.67
CA LEU A 235 15.97 -1.06 18.80
C LEU A 235 14.88 -2.02 19.34
N LEU A 236 13.65 -1.53 19.42
CA LEU A 236 12.51 -2.32 19.93
C LEU A 236 12.25 -3.58 19.09
N LEU A 237 12.45 -3.46 17.78
CA LEU A 237 12.42 -4.56 16.83
C LEU A 237 13.78 -4.65 16.15
N THR A 238 14.22 -5.87 15.85
CA THR A 238 15.43 -6.06 15.06
C THR A 238 15.22 -5.50 13.65
N PRO A 239 16.28 -5.07 12.94
CA PRO A 239 16.15 -4.62 11.56
C PRO A 239 15.46 -5.66 10.65
N ALA A 240 15.73 -6.95 10.89
CA ALA A 240 15.10 -8.06 10.17
C ALA A 240 13.58 -8.16 10.44
N ASP A 241 13.15 -8.06 11.70
CA ASP A 241 11.74 -8.07 12.07
C ASP A 241 11.00 -6.85 11.51
N TRP A 242 11.65 -5.68 11.55
CA TRP A 242 11.12 -4.44 10.99
C TRP A 242 10.95 -4.51 9.47
N ASP A 243 11.95 -5.03 8.76
CA ASP A 243 11.88 -5.22 7.32
C ASP A 243 10.83 -6.25 6.94
N LYS A 244 10.69 -7.34 7.71
CA LYS A 244 9.61 -8.32 7.54
C LYS A 244 8.24 -7.66 7.66
N LEU A 245 7.97 -6.91 8.73
CA LEU A 245 6.69 -6.21 8.91
C LEU A 245 6.38 -5.23 7.77
N LYS A 246 7.38 -4.48 7.30
CA LYS A 246 7.21 -3.59 6.14
C LYS A 246 6.86 -4.37 4.88
N ASN A 247 7.49 -5.53 4.66
CA ASN A 247 7.20 -6.36 3.49
C ASN A 247 5.81 -6.99 3.58
N ASP A 248 5.39 -7.47 4.75
CA ASP A 248 4.04 -8.00 4.99
C ASP A 248 2.98 -6.92 4.76
N TYR A 249 3.26 -5.69 5.19
CA TYR A 249 2.41 -4.52 4.91
C TYR A 249 2.30 -4.23 3.40
N ILE A 250 3.43 -4.18 2.68
CA ILE A 250 3.43 -3.94 1.24
C ILE A 250 2.71 -5.08 0.49
N ALA A 251 2.88 -6.33 0.90
CA ALA A 251 2.19 -7.48 0.32
C ALA A 251 0.67 -7.39 0.52
N SER A 252 0.22 -7.09 1.75
CA SER A 252 -1.20 -6.90 2.04
C SER A 252 -1.79 -5.69 1.32
N ALA A 253 -1.02 -4.58 1.23
CA ALA A 253 -1.40 -3.41 0.45
C ALA A 253 -1.59 -3.74 -1.03
N LYS A 254 -0.67 -4.53 -1.61
CA LYS A 254 -0.71 -4.94 -3.01
C LYS A 254 -2.01 -5.65 -3.35
N GLU A 255 -2.44 -6.60 -2.52
CA GLU A 255 -3.72 -7.30 -2.72
C GLU A 255 -4.93 -6.36 -2.65
N LYS A 256 -4.91 -5.41 -1.71
CA LYS A 256 -5.97 -4.39 -1.59
C LYS A 256 -6.02 -3.46 -2.80
N ILE A 257 -4.89 -2.88 -3.21
CA ILE A 257 -4.79 -2.00 -4.39
C ILE A 257 -5.25 -2.73 -5.65
N ARG A 258 -4.79 -3.97 -5.84
CA ARG A 258 -5.22 -4.83 -6.95
C ARG A 258 -6.73 -5.03 -6.96
N SER A 259 -7.33 -5.28 -5.79
CA SER A 259 -8.77 -5.41 -5.61
C SER A 259 -9.51 -4.12 -5.93
N TYR A 260 -9.03 -2.96 -5.46
CA TYR A 260 -9.62 -1.66 -5.79
C TYR A 260 -9.59 -1.36 -7.29
N PHE A 261 -8.45 -1.56 -7.94
CA PHE A 261 -8.34 -1.41 -9.40
C PHE A 261 -9.23 -2.41 -10.14
N GLY A 262 -9.31 -3.66 -9.66
CA GLY A 262 -10.26 -4.65 -10.17
C GLY A 262 -11.72 -4.19 -10.04
N ASN A 263 -12.09 -3.58 -8.91
CA ASN A 263 -13.43 -3.05 -8.68
C ASN A 263 -13.74 -1.86 -9.58
N ILE A 264 -12.77 -0.97 -9.85
CA ILE A 264 -12.93 0.11 -10.83
C ILE A 264 -13.30 -0.48 -12.19
N LEU A 265 -12.49 -1.43 -12.70
CA LEU A 265 -12.78 -2.09 -13.98
C LEU A 265 -14.14 -2.79 -13.98
N ARG A 266 -14.49 -3.50 -12.90
CA ARG A 266 -15.81 -4.12 -12.75
C ARG A 266 -16.93 -3.09 -12.86
N LEU A 267 -16.81 -1.95 -12.18
CA LEU A 267 -17.82 -0.88 -12.23
C LEU A 267 -17.90 -0.25 -13.63
N GLU A 268 -16.78 -0.08 -14.33
CA GLU A 268 -16.80 0.35 -15.73
C GLU A 268 -17.60 -0.65 -16.60
N VAL A 269 -17.41 -1.96 -16.41
CA VAL A 269 -18.18 -2.99 -17.12
C VAL A 269 -19.67 -2.95 -16.76
N THR A 270 -20.01 -3.12 -15.48
CA THR A 270 -21.39 -3.37 -15.04
C THR A 270 -22.24 -2.11 -15.00
N GLU A 271 -21.64 -0.97 -14.65
CA GLU A 271 -22.39 0.28 -14.47
C GLU A 271 -22.34 1.18 -15.70
N LYS A 272 -21.34 1.03 -16.58
CA LYS A 272 -21.23 1.86 -17.79
C LYS A 272 -21.42 1.05 -19.06
N TRP A 273 -20.58 0.06 -19.34
CA TRP A 273 -20.58 -0.64 -20.63
C TRP A 273 -21.87 -1.40 -20.89
N GLU A 274 -22.33 -2.22 -19.94
CA GLU A 274 -23.55 -3.02 -20.06
C GLU A 274 -24.82 -2.14 -20.10
N LYS A 275 -24.79 -0.98 -19.43
CA LYS A 275 -25.92 -0.06 -19.32
C LYS A 275 -25.88 1.08 -20.36
N GLU A 276 -24.85 1.13 -21.20
CA GLU A 276 -24.61 2.16 -22.21
C GLU A 276 -24.71 3.60 -21.67
N VAL A 277 -24.15 3.83 -20.47
CA VAL A 277 -24.17 5.15 -19.82
C VAL A 277 -23.27 6.12 -20.56
N HIS A 278 -23.80 7.30 -20.90
CA HIS A 278 -23.06 8.30 -21.67
C HIS A 278 -21.89 8.89 -20.87
N SER A 279 -20.79 9.19 -21.58
CA SER A 279 -19.61 9.80 -20.95
C SER A 279 -19.90 11.23 -20.50
N ALA A 280 -19.36 11.61 -19.34
CA ALA A 280 -19.50 12.98 -18.86
C ALA A 280 -18.68 13.94 -19.74
N VAL A 281 -19.17 15.17 -19.90
CA VAL A 281 -18.47 16.23 -20.65
C VAL A 281 -17.98 17.29 -19.68
N LYS A 282 -16.68 17.58 -19.69
CA LYS A 282 -16.07 18.69 -18.95
C LYS A 282 -15.10 19.41 -19.87
N GLU A 283 -15.18 20.75 -19.92
CA GLU A 283 -14.31 21.57 -20.80
C GLU A 283 -14.29 21.10 -22.27
N ASN A 284 -15.45 20.68 -22.78
CA ASN A 284 -15.61 20.10 -24.11
C ASN A 284 -14.87 18.78 -24.37
N LEU A 285 -14.31 18.13 -23.34
CA LEU A 285 -13.71 16.80 -23.44
C LEU A 285 -14.63 15.74 -22.80
N TYR A 286 -14.59 14.52 -23.31
CA TYR A 286 -15.22 13.39 -22.63
C TYR A 286 -14.33 12.89 -21.49
N HIS A 287 -14.96 12.62 -20.35
CA HIS A 287 -14.29 12.20 -19.13
C HIS A 287 -14.97 10.99 -18.49
N THR A 288 -14.14 10.23 -17.79
CA THR A 288 -14.55 9.20 -16.85
C THR A 288 -13.91 9.49 -15.48
N SER A 289 -14.45 8.90 -14.42
CA SER A 289 -13.87 8.99 -13.08
C SER A 289 -12.58 8.18 -12.92
N LEU A 290 -12.25 7.30 -13.88
CA LEU A 290 -11.16 6.33 -13.83
C LEU A 290 -9.83 6.93 -13.34
N SER A 291 -9.40 8.05 -13.92
CA SER A 291 -8.16 8.73 -13.51
C SER A 291 -8.21 9.21 -12.07
N PHE A 292 -9.31 9.87 -11.70
CA PHE A 292 -9.50 10.41 -10.36
C PHE A 292 -9.58 9.30 -9.31
N ASP A 293 -10.32 8.23 -9.60
CA ASP A 293 -10.50 7.08 -8.71
C ASP A 293 -9.14 6.41 -8.43
N ILE A 294 -8.34 6.18 -9.48
CA ILE A 294 -6.98 5.62 -9.36
C ILE A 294 -6.08 6.53 -8.51
N GLN A 295 -6.03 7.83 -8.82
CA GLN A 295 -5.17 8.77 -8.09
C GLN A 295 -5.59 8.91 -6.61
N THR A 296 -6.89 8.87 -6.33
CA THR A 296 -7.42 8.92 -4.97
C THR A 296 -6.95 7.72 -4.16
N ILE A 297 -7.08 6.51 -4.71
CA ILE A 297 -6.60 5.28 -4.06
C ILE A 297 -5.10 5.36 -3.76
N ILE A 298 -4.29 5.80 -4.73
CA ILE A 298 -2.84 5.93 -4.56
C ILE A 298 -2.53 6.96 -3.47
N GLY A 299 -3.15 8.13 -3.53
CA GLY A 299 -2.95 9.21 -2.56
C GLY A 299 -3.34 8.81 -1.13
N GLU A 300 -4.45 8.10 -0.94
CA GLU A 300 -4.88 7.62 0.37
C GLU A 300 -3.87 6.64 0.97
N HIS A 301 -3.43 5.64 0.19
CA HIS A 301 -2.48 4.65 0.67
C HIS A 301 -1.06 5.22 0.89
N MET A 302 -0.66 6.20 0.09
CA MET A 302 0.57 6.97 0.34
C MET A 302 0.47 7.77 1.63
N LYS A 303 -0.65 8.44 1.89
CA LYS A 303 -0.84 9.19 3.15
C LYS A 303 -0.77 8.27 4.37
N LEU A 304 -1.39 7.09 4.29
CA LEU A 304 -1.35 6.09 5.37
C LEU A 304 0.08 5.58 5.61
N SER A 305 0.82 5.23 4.56
CA SER A 305 2.20 4.73 4.68
C SER A 305 3.21 5.83 5.07
N GLY A 306 3.03 7.06 4.58
CA GLY A 306 3.84 8.22 4.95
C GLY A 306 3.63 8.67 6.39
N ALA A 307 2.43 8.49 6.94
CA ALA A 307 2.19 8.69 8.37
C ALA A 307 3.01 7.71 9.23
N ILE A 308 3.40 6.55 8.70
CA ILE A 308 4.25 5.56 9.39
C ILE A 308 5.73 5.89 9.19
N SER A 309 6.19 5.97 7.94
CA SER A 309 7.56 6.38 7.63
C SER A 309 7.72 6.78 6.17
N ARG A 310 8.67 7.68 5.88
CA ARG A 310 8.98 8.09 4.51
C ARG A 310 9.44 6.91 3.64
N SER A 311 10.16 5.95 4.22
CA SER A 311 10.62 4.76 3.51
C SER A 311 9.46 3.87 3.03
N LEU A 312 8.38 3.80 3.81
CA LEU A 312 7.21 2.99 3.50
C LEU A 312 6.32 3.67 2.47
N GLU A 313 6.23 5.00 2.54
CA GLU A 313 5.57 5.82 1.51
C GLU A 313 6.17 5.61 0.12
N THR A 314 7.50 5.66 0.02
CA THR A 314 8.20 5.41 -1.25
C THR A 314 7.91 4.00 -1.77
N LYS A 315 8.04 2.97 -0.92
CA LYS A 315 7.73 1.58 -1.30
C LYS A 315 6.27 1.38 -1.71
N MET A 316 5.33 2.06 -1.04
CA MET A 316 3.91 2.02 -1.38
C MET A 316 3.69 2.61 -2.77
N LEU A 317 4.29 3.76 -3.07
CA LEU A 317 4.19 4.39 -4.39
C LEU A 317 4.76 3.49 -5.50
N GLU A 318 5.96 2.93 -5.30
CA GLU A 318 6.57 1.98 -6.23
C GLU A 318 5.67 0.76 -6.48
N MET A 319 5.05 0.22 -5.43
CA MET A 319 4.11 -0.89 -5.54
C MET A 319 2.84 -0.49 -6.31
N CYS A 320 2.26 0.69 -6.03
CA CYS A 320 1.11 1.20 -6.77
C CYS A 320 1.42 1.37 -8.27
N MET A 321 2.63 1.85 -8.62
CA MET A 321 3.05 1.93 -10.02
C MET A 321 3.18 0.56 -10.67
N THR A 322 3.72 -0.42 -9.95
CA THR A 322 3.79 -1.81 -10.43
C THR A 322 2.39 -2.38 -10.70
N GLU A 323 1.42 -2.15 -9.81
CA GLU A 323 0.03 -2.59 -10.05
C GLU A 323 -0.65 -1.83 -11.19
N LEU A 324 -0.29 -0.56 -11.44
CA LEU A 324 -0.78 0.18 -12.61
C LEU A 324 -0.26 -0.38 -13.93
N LEU A 325 1.02 -0.80 -13.97
CA LEU A 325 1.62 -1.46 -15.13
C LEU A 325 0.86 -2.76 -15.48
N GLU A 326 0.33 -3.49 -14.48
CA GLU A 326 -0.52 -4.67 -14.70
C GLU A 326 -1.98 -4.31 -15.03
N PHE A 327 -2.51 -3.26 -14.41
CA PHE A 327 -3.92 -2.87 -14.54
C PHE A 327 -4.29 -2.36 -15.93
N ILE A 328 -3.46 -1.47 -16.52
CA ILE A 328 -3.77 -0.81 -17.79
C ILE A 328 -3.93 -1.84 -18.94
N PRO A 329 -3.02 -2.81 -19.14
CA PRO A 329 -3.20 -3.86 -20.15
C PRO A 329 -4.42 -4.75 -19.88
N ARG A 330 -4.75 -5.03 -18.60
CA ARG A 330 -5.94 -5.79 -18.23
C ARG A 330 -7.22 -5.03 -18.60
N PHE A 331 -7.26 -3.73 -18.30
CA PHE A 331 -8.35 -2.85 -18.71
C PHE A 331 -8.52 -2.84 -20.23
N GLU A 332 -7.42 -2.66 -20.97
CA GLU A 332 -7.42 -2.68 -22.43
C GLU A 332 -8.02 -3.98 -22.97
N LYS A 333 -7.55 -5.13 -22.47
CA LYS A 333 -7.99 -6.45 -22.90
C LYS A 333 -9.51 -6.64 -22.73
N GLU A 334 -10.04 -6.29 -21.57
CA GLU A 334 -11.48 -6.41 -21.28
C GLU A 334 -12.31 -5.45 -22.15
N PHE A 335 -11.87 -4.20 -22.31
CA PHE A 335 -12.57 -3.24 -23.17
C PHE A 335 -12.57 -3.67 -24.65
N MET A 336 -11.47 -4.24 -25.12
CA MET A 336 -11.36 -4.77 -26.48
C MET A 336 -12.25 -6.01 -26.70
N ALA A 337 -12.38 -6.87 -25.69
CA ALA A 337 -13.27 -8.02 -25.73
C ALA A 337 -14.74 -7.57 -25.78
N TRP A 338 -15.15 -6.67 -24.89
CA TRP A 338 -16.50 -6.10 -24.88
C TRP A 338 -16.84 -5.42 -26.21
N SER A 339 -15.96 -4.54 -26.68
CA SER A 339 -16.20 -3.80 -27.93
C SER A 339 -16.22 -4.71 -29.16
N THR A 340 -15.53 -5.84 -29.16
CA THR A 340 -15.61 -6.80 -30.28
C THR A 340 -16.90 -7.61 -30.24
N ALA A 341 -17.37 -7.98 -29.05
CA ALA A 341 -18.59 -8.76 -28.88
C ALA A 341 -19.88 -7.96 -29.13
N GLN A 342 -19.87 -6.66 -28.80
CA GLN A 342 -21.05 -5.80 -28.89
C GLN A 342 -20.85 -4.62 -29.86
N ASP A 343 -21.88 -4.35 -30.65
CA ASP A 343 -21.94 -3.17 -31.52
C ASP A 343 -22.74 -2.07 -30.81
N SER A 344 -22.09 -1.40 -29.86
CA SER A 344 -22.72 -0.37 -29.02
C SER A 344 -22.50 1.04 -29.58
N PRO A 345 -23.52 1.92 -29.54
CA PRO A 345 -23.38 3.33 -29.94
C PRO A 345 -22.44 4.12 -29.01
N THR A 346 -22.24 3.67 -27.76
CA THR A 346 -21.37 4.36 -26.78
C THR A 346 -19.89 4.01 -26.93
N PHE A 347 -19.55 3.06 -27.81
CA PHE A 347 -18.18 2.65 -28.06
C PHE A 347 -17.25 3.82 -28.42
N ALA A 348 -17.65 4.66 -29.38
CA ALA A 348 -16.82 5.78 -29.83
C ALA A 348 -16.63 6.83 -28.72
N PRO A 349 -17.68 7.26 -27.98
CA PRO A 349 -17.51 8.08 -26.77
C PRO A 349 -16.56 7.48 -25.74
N TYR A 350 -16.66 6.18 -25.45
CA TYR A 350 -15.79 5.53 -24.46
C TYR A 350 -14.33 5.49 -24.87
N VAL A 351 -14.02 5.19 -26.14
CA VAL A 351 -12.63 5.26 -26.64
C VAL A 351 -12.04 6.64 -26.39
N VAL A 352 -12.79 7.70 -26.71
CA VAL A 352 -12.37 9.09 -26.49
C VAL A 352 -12.18 9.38 -25.01
N ALA A 353 -13.16 9.01 -24.18
CA ALA A 353 -13.14 9.27 -22.75
C ALA A 353 -11.98 8.55 -22.03
N TYR A 354 -11.68 7.30 -22.40
CA TYR A 354 -10.58 6.56 -21.79
C TYR A 354 -9.22 7.07 -22.20
N ILE A 355 -9.02 7.45 -23.47
CA ILE A 355 -7.74 8.04 -23.88
C ILE A 355 -7.51 9.39 -23.15
N ASN A 356 -8.55 10.22 -23.01
CA ASN A 356 -8.47 11.44 -22.22
C ASN A 356 -8.15 11.12 -20.74
N SER A 357 -8.87 10.18 -20.13
CA SER A 357 -8.68 9.81 -18.73
C SER A 357 -7.28 9.26 -18.46
N PHE A 358 -6.74 8.40 -19.33
CA PHE A 358 -5.38 7.89 -19.16
C PHE A 358 -4.33 9.00 -19.33
N HIS A 359 -4.56 9.98 -20.21
CA HIS A 359 -3.70 11.16 -20.24
C HIS A 359 -3.80 11.97 -18.95
N ASP A 360 -5.00 12.17 -18.39
CA ASP A 360 -5.18 12.87 -17.11
C ASP A 360 -4.48 12.13 -15.97
N LEU A 361 -4.51 10.79 -15.99
CA LEU A 361 -3.79 9.95 -15.04
C LEU A 361 -2.29 10.21 -15.10
N MET A 362 -1.70 10.21 -16.30
CA MET A 362 -0.26 10.48 -16.46
C MET A 362 0.13 11.86 -15.96
N SER A 363 -0.65 12.87 -16.32
CA SER A 363 -0.41 14.23 -15.84
C SER A 363 -0.49 14.29 -14.31
N GLY A 364 -1.45 13.61 -13.68
CA GLY A 364 -1.57 13.54 -12.22
C GLY A 364 -0.39 12.83 -11.56
N LEU A 365 0.06 11.70 -12.13
CA LEU A 365 1.23 10.95 -11.66
C LEU A 365 2.53 11.77 -11.71
N GLU A 366 2.73 12.56 -12.77
CA GLU A 366 3.90 13.42 -12.92
C GLU A 366 3.86 14.64 -11.98
N THR A 367 2.68 15.28 -11.84
CA THR A 367 2.55 16.55 -11.12
C THR A 367 2.37 16.37 -9.62
N GLU A 368 1.43 15.53 -9.20
CA GLU A 368 1.07 15.33 -7.79
C GLU A 368 2.01 14.32 -7.12
N PHE A 369 2.36 13.24 -7.83
CA PHE A 369 3.14 12.13 -7.28
C PHE A 369 4.63 12.15 -7.64
N LYS A 370 5.04 13.00 -8.60
CA LYS A 370 6.44 13.16 -9.06
C LYS A 370 7.08 11.84 -9.49
N VAL A 371 6.29 10.98 -10.12
CA VAL A 371 6.72 9.66 -10.57
C VAL A 371 7.37 9.76 -11.95
N ASP A 372 8.40 8.95 -12.20
CA ASP A 372 8.88 8.69 -13.56
C ASP A 372 7.89 7.77 -14.29
N THR A 373 7.26 8.32 -15.32
CA THR A 373 6.17 7.66 -16.03
C THR A 373 6.61 7.01 -17.35
N GLU A 374 7.91 6.93 -17.67
CA GLU A 374 8.40 6.48 -18.98
C GLU A 374 7.84 5.11 -19.40
N GLU A 375 7.79 4.14 -18.48
CA GLU A 375 7.26 2.81 -18.78
C GLU A 375 5.74 2.82 -18.99
N LEU A 376 5.01 3.57 -18.15
CA LEU A 376 3.56 3.77 -18.29
C LEU A 376 3.22 4.48 -19.61
N GLN A 377 4.03 5.45 -20.05
CA GLN A 377 3.86 6.14 -21.33
C GLN A 377 3.95 5.15 -22.50
N LYS A 378 4.87 4.18 -22.45
CA LYS A 378 4.99 3.13 -23.50
C LYS A 378 3.74 2.24 -23.56
N ILE A 379 3.22 1.83 -22.41
CA ILE A 379 1.98 1.04 -22.33
C ILE A 379 0.79 1.84 -22.85
N LEU A 380 0.66 3.11 -22.45
CA LEU A 380 -0.44 3.96 -22.90
C LEU A 380 -0.37 4.33 -24.38
N ALA A 381 0.83 4.47 -24.95
CA ALA A 381 1.00 4.63 -26.38
C ALA A 381 0.51 3.38 -27.14
N ALA A 382 0.80 2.19 -26.62
CA ALA A 382 0.30 0.94 -27.19
C ALA A 382 -1.23 0.82 -27.07
N LEU A 383 -1.79 1.13 -25.89
CA LEU A 383 -3.24 1.15 -25.65
C LEU A 383 -3.94 2.14 -26.58
N THR A 384 -3.42 3.37 -26.67
CA THR A 384 -3.96 4.41 -27.56
C THR A 384 -3.98 3.93 -29.00
N ARG A 385 -2.87 3.35 -29.48
CA ARG A 385 -2.78 2.78 -30.84
C ARG A 385 -3.80 1.66 -31.06
N ASN A 386 -3.98 0.78 -30.08
CA ASN A 386 -4.92 -0.33 -30.21
C ASN A 386 -6.37 0.16 -30.22
N PHE A 387 -6.69 1.14 -29.37
CA PHE A 387 -7.99 1.81 -29.34
C PHE A 387 -8.30 2.54 -30.64
N THR A 388 -7.35 3.31 -31.19
CA THR A 388 -7.55 3.99 -32.49
C THR A 388 -7.68 2.98 -33.64
N ASN A 389 -6.95 1.86 -33.60
CA ASN A 389 -7.07 0.80 -34.60
C ASN A 389 -8.46 0.13 -34.60
N ILE A 390 -8.99 -0.24 -33.43
CA ILE A 390 -10.35 -0.81 -33.36
C ILE A 390 -11.41 0.21 -33.73
N PHE A 391 -11.22 1.48 -33.35
CA PHE A 391 -12.10 2.58 -33.73
C PHE A 391 -12.20 2.71 -35.26
N LEU A 392 -11.05 2.78 -35.94
CA LEU A 392 -11.01 2.84 -37.40
C LEU A 392 -11.60 1.57 -38.04
N THR A 393 -11.36 0.40 -37.46
CA THR A 393 -11.90 -0.87 -37.97
C THR A 393 -13.42 -0.90 -37.91
N LYS A 394 -14.03 -0.51 -36.79
CA LYS A 394 -15.48 -0.42 -36.64
C LYS A 394 -16.09 0.64 -37.57
N LEU A 395 -15.48 1.83 -37.65
CA LEU A 395 -15.90 2.87 -38.59
C LEU A 395 -15.87 2.35 -40.03
N ARG A 396 -14.77 1.69 -40.44
CA ARG A 396 -14.64 1.10 -41.77
C ARG A 396 -15.77 0.11 -42.05
N THR A 397 -16.04 -0.79 -41.11
CA THR A 397 -17.13 -1.78 -41.23
C THR A 397 -18.49 -1.12 -41.38
N LYS A 398 -18.78 -0.04 -40.63
CA LYS A 398 -20.04 0.72 -40.71
C LYS A 398 -20.18 1.52 -42.00
N ALA A 399 -19.09 2.11 -42.49
CA ALA A 399 -19.09 2.91 -43.72
C ALA A 399 -19.09 2.04 -45.00
N GLN A 400 -18.53 0.83 -44.95
CA GLN A 400 -18.29 0.00 -46.13
C GLN A 400 -19.55 -0.35 -46.94
N PRO A 401 -20.72 -0.67 -46.36
CA PRO A 401 -21.94 -0.94 -47.12
C PRO A 401 -22.38 0.23 -48.01
N PHE A 402 -22.25 1.47 -47.51
CA PHE A 402 -22.57 2.68 -48.26
C PHE A 402 -21.55 2.93 -49.38
N LEU A 403 -20.26 2.78 -49.07
CA LEU A 403 -19.18 2.95 -50.03
C LEU A 403 -19.23 1.92 -51.18
N LYS A 404 -19.48 0.64 -50.87
CA LYS A 404 -19.61 -0.44 -51.88
C LYS A 404 -20.82 -0.26 -52.81
N ARG A 405 -21.81 0.52 -52.41
CA ARG A 405 -23.01 0.82 -53.23
C ARG A 405 -22.72 1.86 -54.32
N ILE A 406 -21.69 2.69 -54.18
CA ILE A 406 -21.38 3.77 -55.14
C ILE A 406 -21.28 3.21 -56.57
N LEU A 407 -21.94 3.88 -57.52
CA LEU A 407 -22.08 3.50 -58.93
C LEU A 407 -22.85 2.19 -59.24
N THR A 408 -23.57 1.59 -58.28
CA THR A 408 -24.59 0.57 -58.60
C THR A 408 -25.84 1.21 -59.20
N LYS A 409 -26.68 0.42 -59.87
CA LYS A 409 -27.98 0.89 -60.37
C LYS A 409 -28.87 1.41 -59.22
N ASP A 410 -28.90 0.69 -58.10
CA ASP A 410 -29.68 1.07 -56.92
C ASP A 410 -29.20 2.37 -56.28
N TRP A 411 -27.87 2.64 -56.32
CA TRP A 411 -27.34 3.92 -55.86
C TRP A 411 -27.77 5.08 -56.76
N ILE A 412 -27.89 4.89 -58.08
CA ILE A 412 -28.35 5.95 -58.99
C ILE A 412 -29.84 6.22 -58.80
N LEU A 413 -30.65 5.16 -58.70
CA LEU A 413 -32.10 5.26 -58.52
C LEU A 413 -32.52 5.68 -57.11
N ASP A 414 -31.55 5.76 -56.18
CA ASP A 414 -31.74 6.06 -54.76
C ASP A 414 -32.71 5.12 -54.05
N THR A 415 -32.85 3.90 -54.57
CA THR A 415 -33.71 2.88 -54.01
C THR A 415 -33.00 2.21 -52.85
N GLY A 416 -33.38 2.57 -51.62
CA GLY A 416 -33.24 1.68 -50.45
C GLY A 416 -32.16 2.02 -49.42
N ARG A 417 -32.25 3.15 -48.71
CA ARG A 417 -31.98 3.27 -47.25
C ARG A 417 -32.20 4.73 -46.79
N PRO A 418 -32.78 4.97 -45.60
CA PRO A 418 -32.90 6.32 -45.03
C PRO A 418 -31.54 6.90 -44.58
N ASP A 419 -30.56 6.05 -44.25
CA ASP A 419 -29.26 6.47 -43.74
C ASP A 419 -28.23 6.79 -44.83
N SER A 420 -27.34 7.74 -44.54
CA SER A 420 -26.28 8.20 -45.45
C SER A 420 -24.89 7.78 -44.97
N LEU A 421 -23.91 7.78 -45.90
CA LEU A 421 -22.50 7.62 -45.57
C LEU A 421 -22.03 8.63 -44.51
N ALA A 422 -22.49 9.89 -44.61
CA ALA A 422 -22.15 10.94 -43.66
C ALA A 422 -22.67 10.63 -42.26
N SER A 423 -23.90 10.11 -42.13
CA SER A 423 -24.45 9.66 -40.85
C SER A 423 -23.64 8.51 -40.24
N ALA A 424 -23.33 7.48 -41.06
CA ALA A 424 -22.55 6.33 -40.60
C ALA A 424 -21.13 6.70 -40.13
N VAL A 425 -20.50 7.70 -40.77
CA VAL A 425 -19.20 8.22 -40.36
C VAL A 425 -19.33 9.09 -39.10
N SER A 426 -20.39 9.91 -39.01
CA SER A 426 -20.62 10.84 -37.90
C SER A 426 -20.83 10.15 -36.56
N GLN A 427 -21.42 8.95 -36.54
CA GLN A 427 -21.52 8.09 -35.35
C GLN A 427 -20.17 7.82 -34.66
N PHE A 428 -19.06 8.10 -35.35
CA PHE A 428 -17.71 7.98 -34.82
C PHE A 428 -17.02 9.36 -34.77
N SER A 429 -16.98 10.07 -35.91
CA SER A 429 -16.15 11.25 -36.06
C SER A 429 -16.60 12.45 -35.23
N GLU A 430 -17.89 12.56 -34.90
CA GLU A 430 -18.40 13.66 -34.07
C GLU A 430 -17.82 13.66 -32.66
N HIS A 431 -17.45 12.48 -32.15
CA HIS A 431 -16.90 12.34 -30.81
C HIS A 431 -15.43 12.78 -30.72
N LEU A 432 -14.71 12.80 -31.86
CA LEU A 432 -13.28 13.12 -31.88
C LEU A 432 -12.97 14.58 -31.53
N GLN A 433 -13.96 15.48 -31.65
CA GLN A 433 -13.82 16.87 -31.18
C GLN A 433 -13.73 16.96 -29.65
N HIS A 434 -14.20 15.93 -28.94
CA HIS A 434 -14.15 15.81 -27.48
C HIS A 434 -12.91 15.03 -26.99
N MET A 435 -11.99 14.72 -27.90
CA MET A 435 -10.72 14.08 -27.61
C MET A 435 -9.62 15.13 -27.51
N ARG A 436 -8.66 14.94 -26.58
CA ARG A 436 -7.54 15.85 -26.42
C ARG A 436 -6.69 15.95 -27.70
N LYS A 437 -6.23 17.17 -28.00
CA LYS A 437 -5.29 17.45 -29.09
C LYS A 437 -3.86 17.02 -28.68
N PRO A 438 -3.02 16.55 -29.62
CA PRO A 438 -3.27 16.45 -31.07
C PRO A 438 -4.00 15.16 -31.49
N THR A 439 -4.11 14.15 -30.62
CA THR A 439 -4.58 12.80 -30.94
C THR A 439 -5.96 12.77 -31.62
N GLY A 440 -6.93 13.52 -31.09
CA GLY A 440 -8.27 13.60 -31.69
C GLY A 440 -8.27 14.14 -33.11
N GLN A 441 -7.46 15.18 -33.35
CA GLN A 441 -7.34 15.82 -34.66
C GLN A 441 -6.64 14.91 -35.67
N GLU A 442 -5.58 14.20 -35.25
CA GLU A 442 -4.89 13.22 -36.10
C GLU A 442 -5.81 12.08 -36.51
N LEU A 443 -6.55 11.50 -35.57
CA LEU A 443 -7.52 10.44 -35.86
C LEU A 443 -8.62 10.95 -36.79
N LEU A 444 -9.12 12.18 -36.59
CA LEU A 444 -10.13 12.77 -37.48
C LEU A 444 -9.59 13.01 -38.91
N ARG A 445 -8.32 13.40 -39.05
CA ARG A 445 -7.65 13.48 -40.37
C ARG A 445 -7.59 12.12 -41.04
N GLU A 446 -7.28 11.06 -40.30
CA GLU A 446 -7.26 9.69 -40.83
C GLU A 446 -8.64 9.22 -41.27
N VAL A 447 -9.69 9.51 -40.49
CA VAL A 447 -11.08 9.23 -40.88
C VAL A 447 -11.43 9.94 -42.19
N HIS A 448 -11.16 11.25 -42.27
CA HIS A 448 -11.44 12.02 -43.49
C HIS A 448 -10.68 11.46 -44.70
N ARG A 449 -9.40 11.15 -44.53
CA ARG A 449 -8.58 10.54 -45.59
C ARG A 449 -9.12 9.17 -46.02
N TYR A 450 -9.55 8.33 -45.09
CA TYR A 450 -10.12 7.02 -45.39
C TYR A 450 -11.39 7.15 -46.24
N VAL A 451 -12.34 7.97 -45.81
CA VAL A 451 -13.63 8.15 -46.50
C VAL A 451 -13.39 8.63 -47.92
N VAL A 452 -12.54 9.64 -48.11
CA VAL A 452 -12.22 10.19 -49.44
C VAL A 452 -11.54 9.15 -50.32
N LYS A 453 -10.50 8.48 -49.81
CA LYS A 453 -9.75 7.46 -50.55
C LYS A 453 -10.67 6.32 -51.00
N GLU A 454 -11.49 5.79 -50.10
CA GLU A 454 -12.37 4.68 -50.43
C GLU A 454 -13.50 5.12 -51.37
N TYR A 455 -14.06 6.33 -51.19
CA TYR A 455 -15.04 6.88 -52.13
C TYR A 455 -14.47 6.97 -53.55
N ILE A 456 -13.28 7.57 -53.71
CA ILE A 456 -12.57 7.62 -54.99
C ILE A 456 -12.34 6.22 -55.55
N THR A 457 -11.88 5.29 -54.71
CA THR A 457 -11.62 3.90 -55.09
C THR A 457 -12.88 3.21 -55.65
N GLN A 458 -14.06 3.52 -55.09
CA GLN A 458 -15.32 2.96 -55.59
C GLN A 458 -15.78 3.63 -56.89
N VAL A 459 -15.54 4.92 -57.06
CA VAL A 459 -15.88 5.67 -58.27
C VAL A 459 -15.03 5.24 -59.48
N ILE A 460 -13.74 4.95 -59.27
CA ILE A 460 -12.84 4.55 -60.36
C ILE A 460 -13.01 3.07 -60.79
N LYS A 461 -13.71 2.25 -59.99
CA LYS A 461 -13.96 0.84 -60.34
C LYS A 461 -14.87 0.76 -61.57
N HIS A 462 -14.41 0.05 -62.60
CA HIS A 462 -15.23 -0.21 -63.78
C HIS A 462 -16.42 -1.11 -63.43
N ARG A 463 -17.63 -0.54 -63.45
CA ARG A 463 -18.87 -1.32 -63.24
C ARG A 463 -19.64 -1.57 -64.52
N TRP A 464 -19.92 -0.52 -65.31
CA TRP A 464 -20.67 -0.59 -66.56
C TRP A 464 -20.56 0.72 -67.35
N ARG A 465 -20.96 0.70 -68.63
CA ARG A 465 -20.93 1.89 -69.49
C ARG A 465 -22.16 2.75 -69.29
N MET A 466 -21.97 4.00 -68.87
CA MET A 466 -23.05 4.96 -68.64
C MET A 466 -23.34 5.81 -69.89
N ASN A 467 -24.62 6.07 -70.16
CA ASN A 467 -25.03 7.00 -71.20
C ASN A 467 -24.82 8.47 -70.73
N ARG A 468 -25.11 9.42 -71.62
CA ARG A 468 -24.92 10.85 -71.34
C ARG A 468 -25.73 11.36 -70.14
N GLU A 469 -27.00 10.98 -70.06
CA GLU A 469 -27.93 11.46 -69.04
C GLU A 469 -27.54 10.88 -67.68
N THR A 470 -27.29 9.57 -67.64
CA THR A 470 -26.77 8.88 -66.46
C THR A 470 -25.48 9.52 -65.95
N ARG A 471 -24.52 9.84 -66.82
CA ARG A 471 -23.28 10.51 -66.41
C ARG A 471 -23.50 11.88 -65.77
N GLN A 472 -24.50 12.63 -66.23
CA GLN A 472 -24.84 13.92 -65.63
C GLN A 472 -25.44 13.72 -64.24
N GLU A 473 -26.34 12.74 -64.09
CA GLU A 473 -26.97 12.42 -62.80
C GLU A 473 -25.97 11.90 -61.77
N VAL A 474 -25.11 10.96 -62.18
CA VAL A 474 -24.01 10.43 -61.36
C VAL A 474 -23.08 11.54 -60.90
N SER A 475 -22.68 12.45 -61.79
CA SER A 475 -21.82 13.59 -61.40
C SER A 475 -22.49 14.49 -60.36
N LYS A 476 -23.78 14.80 -60.52
CA LYS A 476 -24.51 15.63 -59.53
C LYS A 476 -24.59 14.93 -58.18
N LYS A 477 -24.88 13.63 -58.18
CA LYS A 477 -24.98 12.83 -56.96
C LYS A 477 -23.64 12.70 -56.23
N ILE A 478 -22.55 12.46 -56.97
CA ILE A 478 -21.18 12.47 -56.42
C ILE A 478 -20.87 13.83 -55.79
N ASP A 479 -21.15 14.94 -56.51
CA ASP A 479 -20.90 16.29 -55.99
C ASP A 479 -21.71 16.55 -54.70
N LEU A 480 -22.97 16.14 -54.66
CA LEU A 480 -23.84 16.30 -53.49
C LEU A 480 -23.33 15.49 -52.30
N GLU A 481 -23.12 14.18 -52.46
CA GLU A 481 -22.64 13.31 -51.38
C GLU A 481 -21.28 13.77 -50.85
N ALA A 482 -20.35 14.13 -51.75
CA ALA A 482 -19.05 14.68 -51.38
C ALA A 482 -19.18 15.95 -50.54
N THR A 483 -20.02 16.89 -50.98
CA THR A 483 -20.26 18.13 -50.22
C THR A 483 -20.78 17.82 -48.82
N ILE A 484 -21.73 16.89 -48.69
CA ILE A 484 -22.32 16.54 -47.40
C ILE A 484 -21.26 16.01 -46.44
N PHE A 485 -20.56 14.91 -46.78
CA PHE A 485 -19.64 14.31 -45.80
C PHE A 485 -18.39 15.18 -45.57
N HIS A 486 -17.93 15.96 -46.56
CA HIS A 486 -16.82 16.90 -46.36
C HIS A 486 -17.20 18.00 -45.38
N ASN A 487 -18.36 18.63 -45.55
CA ASN A 487 -18.83 19.68 -44.66
C ASN A 487 -19.01 19.11 -43.24
N THR A 488 -19.66 17.95 -43.10
CA THR A 488 -19.83 17.29 -41.81
C THR A 488 -18.50 17.06 -41.08
N LEU A 489 -17.48 16.51 -41.75
CA LEU A 489 -16.18 16.28 -41.14
C LEU A 489 -15.43 17.58 -40.81
N ILE A 490 -15.57 18.61 -41.64
CA ILE A 490 -14.97 19.94 -41.38
C ILE A 490 -15.64 20.62 -40.19
N ASP A 491 -16.97 20.55 -40.10
CA ASP A 491 -17.75 21.10 -38.99
C ASP A 491 -17.41 20.39 -37.67
N GLN A 492 -17.09 19.09 -37.73
CA GLN A 492 -16.57 18.30 -36.61
C GLN A 492 -15.08 18.56 -36.30
N GLY A 493 -14.43 19.51 -37.00
CA GLY A 493 -13.08 19.97 -36.70
C GLY A 493 -11.97 19.42 -37.60
N SER A 494 -12.29 18.73 -38.71
CA SER A 494 -11.28 18.26 -39.65
C SER A 494 -10.63 19.42 -40.39
N ASP A 495 -9.31 19.47 -40.38
CA ASP A 495 -8.52 20.47 -41.10
C ASP A 495 -7.99 19.98 -42.45
N SER A 496 -8.38 18.76 -42.89
CA SER A 496 -8.01 18.19 -44.19
C SER A 496 -8.77 18.81 -45.37
N LYS A 497 -8.88 20.15 -45.42
CA LYS A 497 -9.58 20.92 -46.48
C LYS A 497 -9.00 20.65 -47.87
N TRP A 498 -7.73 20.26 -47.95
CA TRP A 498 -7.05 19.88 -49.19
C TRP A 498 -7.66 18.64 -49.86
N LEU A 499 -8.38 17.79 -49.13
CA LEU A 499 -9.07 16.62 -49.69
C LEU A 499 -10.36 16.97 -50.44
N VAL A 500 -11.01 18.10 -50.10
CA VAL A 500 -12.35 18.46 -50.61
C VAL A 500 -12.41 18.50 -52.14
N PRO A 501 -11.45 19.14 -52.86
CA PRO A 501 -11.54 19.21 -54.32
C PRO A 501 -11.42 17.87 -55.06
N ALA A 502 -10.90 16.81 -54.41
CA ALA A 502 -10.52 15.56 -55.09
C ALA A 502 -11.70 14.89 -55.80
N ILE A 503 -12.79 14.66 -55.07
CA ILE A 503 -13.97 13.97 -55.61
C ILE A 503 -14.74 14.86 -56.58
N HIS A 504 -14.79 16.17 -56.33
CA HIS A 504 -15.39 17.14 -57.26
C HIS A 504 -14.66 17.21 -58.60
N HIS A 505 -13.34 17.06 -58.63
CA HIS A 505 -12.59 16.96 -59.89
C HIS A 505 -13.00 15.70 -60.67
N ILE A 506 -13.16 14.56 -59.99
CA ILE A 506 -13.61 13.31 -60.62
C ILE A 506 -15.05 13.43 -61.14
N ALA A 507 -15.96 14.05 -60.39
CA ALA A 507 -17.32 14.33 -60.84
C ALA A 507 -17.34 15.16 -62.13
N LYS A 508 -16.51 16.22 -62.21
CA LYS A 508 -16.35 17.04 -63.42
C LYS A 508 -15.85 16.22 -64.62
N ILE A 509 -14.91 15.31 -64.40
CA ILE A 509 -14.40 14.40 -65.44
C ILE A 509 -15.53 13.48 -65.95
N ILE A 510 -16.31 12.86 -65.05
CA ILE A 510 -17.43 11.97 -65.39
C ILE A 510 -18.48 12.69 -66.24
N ARG A 511 -18.77 13.97 -65.93
CA ARG A 511 -19.77 14.75 -66.68
C ARG A 511 -19.30 15.23 -68.05
N GLU A 512 -18.00 15.46 -68.24
CA GLU A 512 -17.44 16.14 -69.42
C GLU A 512 -17.39 15.23 -70.67
N LYS A 513 -17.76 15.79 -71.83
CA LYS A 513 -17.86 15.06 -73.10
C LYS A 513 -16.73 15.37 -74.05
N LYS A 514 -16.19 16.60 -74.00
CA LYS A 514 -15.13 17.04 -74.90
C LYS A 514 -13.80 16.45 -74.43
N LYS A 515 -13.19 15.59 -75.25
CA LYS A 515 -11.91 14.93 -74.95
C LYS A 515 -10.83 15.92 -74.50
N ASP A 516 -10.77 17.10 -75.12
CA ASP A 516 -9.79 18.13 -74.76
C ASP A 516 -10.05 18.72 -73.37
N LYS A 517 -11.32 18.90 -72.98
CA LYS A 517 -11.69 19.36 -71.64
C LYS A 517 -11.44 18.28 -70.57
N ILE A 518 -11.67 17.01 -70.90
CA ILE A 518 -11.33 15.88 -70.01
C ILE A 518 -9.83 15.90 -69.70
N LYS A 519 -8.97 16.06 -70.73
CA LYS A 519 -7.51 16.16 -70.53
C LYS A 519 -7.14 17.30 -69.59
N VAL A 520 -7.79 18.46 -69.71
CA VAL A 520 -7.57 19.61 -68.81
C VAL A 520 -7.96 19.28 -67.37
N TYR A 521 -9.13 18.66 -67.15
CA TYR A 521 -9.57 18.29 -65.80
C TYR A 521 -8.69 17.20 -65.17
N VAL A 522 -8.24 16.21 -65.96
CA VAL A 522 -7.28 15.19 -65.51
C VAL A 522 -5.95 15.84 -65.14
N LYS A 523 -5.42 16.74 -65.97
CA LYS A 523 -4.17 17.48 -65.67
C LYS A 523 -4.30 18.25 -64.35
N LYS A 524 -5.43 18.94 -64.13
CA LYS A 524 -5.69 19.67 -62.89
C LYS A 524 -5.79 18.74 -61.67
N LEU A 525 -6.41 17.57 -61.82
CA LEU A 525 -6.48 16.56 -60.77
C LEU A 525 -5.07 16.08 -60.39
N CYS A 526 -4.25 15.67 -61.36
CA CYS A 526 -2.88 15.21 -61.12
C CYS A 526 -1.95 16.31 -60.58
N GLN A 527 -2.19 17.59 -60.93
CA GLN A 527 -1.45 18.72 -60.34
C GLN A 527 -1.76 18.89 -58.85
N ASN A 528 -3.03 18.73 -58.46
CA ASN A 528 -3.44 18.86 -57.06
C ASN A 528 -3.16 17.60 -56.23
N TYR A 529 -3.13 16.43 -56.87
CA TYR A 529 -2.93 15.12 -56.25
C TYR A 529 -1.94 14.30 -57.10
N PRO A 530 -0.62 14.54 -56.95
CA PRO A 530 0.42 13.91 -57.78
C PRO A 530 0.53 12.38 -57.61
N ASP A 531 -0.06 11.83 -56.56
CA ASP A 531 -0.15 10.40 -56.28
C ASP A 531 -1.20 9.67 -57.13
N ILE A 532 -2.10 10.40 -57.80
CA ILE A 532 -3.06 9.86 -58.76
C ILE A 532 -2.37 9.62 -60.11
N ARG A 533 -2.24 8.34 -60.48
CA ARG A 533 -1.58 7.87 -61.72
C ARG A 533 -2.55 7.65 -62.87
#